data_AF-A0AAD6TYD2-F1
#
_entry.id   AF-A0AAD6TYD2-F1
#
_cell.length_a   1.000
_cell.length_b   1.000
_cell.length_c   1.000
_cell.angle_alpha   90.00
_cell.angle_beta   90.00
_cell.angle_gamma   90.00
#
_symmetry.space_group_name_H-M   'P 1'
#
loop_
_entity.id
_entity.type
_entity.pdbx_description
1 polymer ?
#
loop_
_entity_poly.entity_id
_entity_poly.type
_entity_poly.pdbx_seq_one_letter_code
_entity_poly.pdbx_strand_id
1 'polypeptide(L)'
;MASLSSVLSTDLFSVSTSSKDYSSSHSPSFPPAEPSPPQDIPGFPTYAQYKRAEAAYLTQFTSAPRQDKALIPQPLFDRVWDELALPGASAEDSKFRSWVRNTFALGAPPFFLGTSGDAKLALLHRKSGLPVAVREQIYALLCYFHDEMKHGTRENTVRHVYAHFRYVPRKLILEFLKMCPTCAPKNRG
;
A
#
# COMPACT_ATOMS: atom_id res chain seq x y z
N MET A 1 -36.63 -27.94 -39.77
CA MET A 1 -36.99 -27.97 -41.20
C MET A 1 -37.22 -26.52 -41.61
N ALA A 2 -36.54 -25.86 -42.54
CA ALA A 2 -35.65 -26.28 -43.62
C ALA A 2 -34.54 -25.22 -43.85
N SER A 3 -33.48 -25.68 -44.49
CA SER A 3 -32.27 -24.97 -44.95
C SER A 3 -32.52 -24.28 -46.30
N LEU A 4 -31.81 -23.17 -46.60
CA LEU A 4 -31.40 -22.70 -47.94
C LEU A 4 -30.15 -21.78 -47.75
N SER A 5 -28.91 -22.22 -48.03
CA SER A 5 -28.15 -22.18 -49.32
C SER A 5 -27.88 -20.75 -49.83
N SER A 6 -26.68 -20.16 -49.65
CA SER A 6 -25.44 -20.24 -50.48
C SER A 6 -25.51 -19.53 -51.85
N VAL A 7 -24.63 -18.56 -52.10
CA VAL A 7 -23.93 -18.33 -53.38
C VAL A 7 -22.66 -17.46 -53.19
N LEU A 8 -21.61 -17.83 -53.94
CA LEU A 8 -20.25 -17.27 -54.06
C LEU A 8 -20.14 -16.25 -55.23
N SER A 9 -19.06 -15.44 -55.19
CA SER A 9 -18.24 -14.86 -56.31
C SER A 9 -17.99 -13.36 -56.10
N THR A 10 -16.80 -12.91 -55.69
CA THR A 10 -15.57 -12.56 -56.46
C THR A 10 -15.74 -11.42 -57.47
N ASP A 11 -15.09 -10.28 -57.20
CA ASP A 11 -14.19 -9.51 -58.10
C ASP A 11 -13.54 -8.38 -57.27
N LEU A 12 -12.21 -8.33 -57.06
CA LEU A 12 -11.11 -7.87 -57.94
C LEU A 12 -11.25 -6.41 -58.43
N PHE A 13 -10.63 -5.45 -57.73
CA PHE A 13 -10.00 -4.21 -58.24
C PHE A 13 -9.11 -3.63 -57.12
N SER A 14 -7.79 -3.82 -57.13
CA SER A 14 -6.73 -3.05 -57.80
C SER A 14 -6.34 -1.72 -57.13
N VAL A 15 -5.22 -1.80 -56.40
CA VAL A 15 -4.08 -0.84 -56.28
C VAL A 15 -4.36 0.61 -55.86
N SER A 16 -3.76 1.01 -54.73
CA SER A 16 -2.69 2.01 -54.72
C SER A 16 -1.89 1.97 -53.41
N THR A 17 -0.63 1.58 -53.56
CA THR A 17 0.43 1.63 -52.55
C THR A 17 0.87 3.08 -52.36
N SER A 18 0.78 3.61 -51.14
CA SER A 18 1.56 4.77 -50.72
C SER A 18 2.38 4.40 -49.51
N SER A 19 3.58 3.89 -49.76
CA SER A 19 4.67 3.82 -48.78
C SER A 19 4.93 5.21 -48.22
N LYS A 20 4.86 5.34 -46.91
CA LYS A 20 5.63 6.35 -46.18
C LYS A 20 6.54 5.61 -45.24
N ASP A 21 7.82 5.68 -45.57
CA ASP A 21 8.94 5.23 -44.77
C ASP A 21 8.86 5.86 -43.37
N TYR A 22 8.74 5.03 -42.33
CA TYR A 22 9.09 5.41 -40.96
C TYR A 22 10.13 4.43 -40.47
N SER A 23 11.37 4.65 -40.91
CA SER A 23 12.53 4.01 -40.32
C SER A 23 12.93 4.71 -39.04
N SER A 24 12.86 3.92 -37.98
CA SER A 24 13.89 3.74 -36.96
C SER A 24 13.92 4.71 -35.78
N SER A 25 13.91 4.02 -34.63
CA SER A 25 14.62 4.36 -33.39
C SER A 25 14.20 5.64 -32.73
N HIS A 26 13.39 5.53 -31.69
CA HIS A 26 13.78 5.78 -30.30
C HIS A 26 12.64 5.19 -29.46
N SER A 27 12.79 3.93 -29.04
CA SER A 27 11.96 3.43 -27.94
C SER A 27 12.46 4.11 -26.67
N PRO A 28 11.68 4.98 -26.00
CA PRO A 28 12.02 5.39 -24.65
C PRO A 28 11.87 4.14 -23.79
N SER A 29 13.00 3.51 -23.49
CA SER A 29 13.10 2.52 -22.43
C SER A 29 12.85 3.30 -21.13
N PHE A 30 11.59 3.38 -20.70
CA PHE A 30 11.27 3.86 -19.38
C PHE A 30 11.93 2.89 -18.40
N PRO A 31 12.91 3.31 -17.58
CA PRO A 31 13.33 2.46 -16.47
C PRO A 31 12.07 2.16 -15.64
N PRO A 32 11.94 0.95 -15.07
CA PRO A 32 10.87 0.68 -14.13
C PRO A 32 10.89 1.79 -13.10
N ALA A 33 9.83 2.59 -13.02
CA ALA A 33 9.74 3.69 -12.08
C ALA A 33 9.76 3.09 -10.68
N GLU A 34 10.96 2.95 -10.11
CA GLU A 34 11.14 2.58 -8.73
C GLU A 34 10.37 3.63 -7.92
N PRO A 35 9.44 3.24 -7.04
CA PRO A 35 8.65 4.20 -6.29
C PRO A 35 9.62 5.07 -5.48
N SER A 36 9.74 6.34 -5.87
CA SER A 36 10.64 7.29 -5.21
C SER A 36 10.27 7.35 -3.73
N PRO A 37 11.26 7.35 -2.82
CA PRO A 37 10.97 7.43 -1.39
C PRO A 37 10.12 8.67 -1.10
N PRO A 38 9.25 8.62 -0.07
CA PRO A 38 8.48 9.78 0.37
C PRO A 38 9.38 11.00 0.58
N GLN A 39 8.93 12.15 0.08
CA GLN A 39 9.64 13.42 0.27
C GLN A 39 9.55 13.87 1.73
N ASP A 40 10.57 14.59 2.20
CA ASP A 40 10.57 15.21 3.51
C ASP A 40 9.46 16.28 3.58
N ILE A 41 8.65 16.22 4.65
CA ILE A 41 7.56 17.18 4.86
C ILE A 41 8.04 18.26 5.85
N PRO A 42 8.04 19.55 5.48
CA PRO A 42 8.41 20.64 6.38
C PRO A 42 7.57 20.61 7.67
N GLY A 43 8.24 20.78 8.83
CA GLY A 43 7.58 20.71 10.14
C GLY A 43 7.50 19.31 10.76
N PHE A 44 7.97 18.28 10.05
CA PHE A 44 8.01 16.88 10.52
C PHE A 44 9.45 16.35 10.55
N PRO A 45 9.70 15.20 11.23
CA PRO A 45 10.95 14.47 11.05
C PRO A 45 11.18 14.15 9.58
N THR A 46 12.43 14.21 9.13
CA THR A 46 12.80 13.75 7.79
C THR A 46 12.48 12.26 7.62
N TYR A 47 12.21 11.83 6.39
CA TYR A 47 12.01 10.43 6.06
C TYR A 47 13.22 9.59 6.48
N ALA A 48 14.44 10.11 6.29
CA ALA A 48 15.67 9.44 6.71
C ALA A 48 15.74 9.23 8.24
N GLN A 49 15.34 10.21 9.05
CA GLN A 49 15.26 10.06 10.51
C GLN A 49 14.24 8.99 10.90
N TYR A 50 13.05 9.03 10.30
CA TYR A 50 12.03 8.01 10.51
C TYR A 50 12.54 6.60 10.14
N LYS A 51 13.21 6.44 9.00
CA LYS A 51 13.74 5.14 8.56
C LYS A 51 14.79 4.57 9.49
N ARG A 52 15.62 5.40 10.13
CA ARG A 52 16.54 4.95 11.19
C ARG A 52 15.77 4.42 12.41
N ALA A 53 14.72 5.12 12.83
CA ALA A 53 13.86 4.67 13.93
C ALA A 53 13.09 3.38 13.59
N GLU A 54 12.60 3.24 12.36
CA GLU A 54 11.96 2.03 11.86
C GLU A 54 12.95 0.85 11.83
N ALA A 55 14.15 1.05 11.32
CA ALA A 55 15.20 0.02 11.32
C ALA A 55 15.56 -0.41 12.76
N ALA A 56 15.75 0.54 13.68
CA ALA A 56 15.98 0.26 15.09
C ALA A 56 14.79 -0.42 15.80
N TYR A 57 13.57 -0.26 15.28
CA TYR A 57 12.41 -1.02 15.72
C TYR A 57 12.48 -2.48 15.25
N LEU A 58 12.80 -2.71 13.97
CA LEU A 58 12.87 -4.04 13.37
C LEU A 58 14.02 -4.90 13.92
N THR A 59 15.16 -4.29 14.29
CA THR A 59 16.29 -5.02 14.91
C THR A 59 15.96 -5.68 16.25
N GLN A 60 14.84 -5.30 16.89
CA GLN A 60 14.36 -5.96 18.12
C GLN A 60 13.82 -7.38 17.85
N PHE A 61 13.60 -7.76 16.59
CA PHE A 61 13.13 -9.07 16.19
C PHE A 61 14.26 -9.85 15.52
N THR A 62 14.51 -11.07 16.03
CA THR A 62 15.66 -11.92 15.65
C THR A 62 15.57 -12.52 14.24
N SER A 63 14.40 -12.51 13.59
CA SER A 63 14.21 -13.17 12.29
C SER A 63 13.31 -12.37 11.36
N ALA A 64 13.59 -12.44 10.05
CA ALA A 64 12.82 -11.75 9.01
C ALA A 64 11.30 -12.04 9.07
N PRO A 65 10.82 -13.28 9.28
CA PRO A 65 9.38 -13.53 9.39
C PRO A 65 8.71 -12.85 10.60
N ARG A 66 9.47 -12.62 11.68
CA ARG A 66 8.96 -11.88 12.85
C ARG A 66 8.95 -10.37 12.58
N GLN A 67 9.96 -9.87 11.86
CA GLN A 67 10.02 -8.48 11.40
C GLN A 67 8.85 -8.17 10.47
N ASP A 68 8.59 -9.01 9.47
CA ASP A 68 7.50 -8.81 8.51
C ASP A 68 6.13 -8.84 9.16
N LYS A 69 5.93 -9.66 10.20
CA LYS A 69 4.68 -9.68 10.97
C LYS A 69 4.56 -8.53 11.96
N ALA A 70 5.66 -7.88 12.34
CA ALA A 70 5.66 -6.71 13.22
C ALA A 70 5.30 -5.44 12.46
N LEU A 71 5.82 -5.29 11.24
CA LEU A 71 5.49 -4.23 10.28
C LEU A 71 5.25 -4.88 8.93
N ILE A 72 4.02 -4.88 8.42
CA ILE A 72 3.65 -5.56 7.18
C ILE A 72 4.34 -4.85 5.99
N PRO A 73 5.37 -5.43 5.36
CA PRO A 73 5.94 -4.84 4.16
C PRO A 73 5.03 -5.07 2.95
N GLN A 74 5.18 -4.26 1.90
CA GLN A 74 4.39 -4.43 0.66
C GLN A 74 4.40 -5.88 0.12
N PRO A 75 5.53 -6.61 0.02
CA PRO A 75 5.50 -7.99 -0.48
C PRO A 75 4.75 -8.99 0.42
N LEU A 76 4.61 -8.71 1.72
CA LEU A 76 3.75 -9.52 2.59
C LEU A 76 2.29 -9.14 2.39
N PHE A 77 2.01 -7.83 2.26
CA PHE A 77 0.67 -7.33 1.97
C PHE A 77 0.10 -7.99 0.70
N ASP A 78 0.88 -8.05 -0.38
CA ASP A 78 0.45 -8.61 -1.66
C ASP A 78 0.13 -10.11 -1.53
N ARG A 79 0.99 -10.88 -0.84
CA ARG A 79 0.73 -12.31 -0.60
C ARG A 79 -0.49 -12.57 0.29
N VAL A 80 -0.72 -11.71 1.27
CA VAL A 80 -1.92 -11.76 2.11
C VAL A 80 -3.16 -11.43 1.27
N TRP A 81 -3.07 -10.41 0.41
CA TRP A 81 -4.13 -10.03 -0.51
C TRP A 81 -4.50 -11.18 -1.44
N ASP A 82 -3.51 -11.79 -2.10
CA ASP A 82 -3.71 -12.88 -3.05
C ASP A 82 -4.37 -14.11 -2.39
N GLU A 83 -3.92 -14.49 -1.19
CA GLU A 83 -4.53 -15.60 -0.44
C GLU A 83 -6.00 -15.32 -0.04
N LEU A 84 -6.37 -14.06 0.17
CA LEU A 84 -7.75 -13.69 0.48
C LEU A 84 -8.62 -13.52 -0.77
N ALA A 85 -8.04 -13.02 -1.86
CA ALA A 85 -8.76 -12.79 -3.12
C ALA A 85 -9.04 -14.11 -3.85
N LEU A 86 -8.08 -15.05 -3.85
CA LEU A 86 -8.18 -16.36 -4.49
C LEU A 86 -7.66 -17.47 -3.55
N PRO A 87 -8.47 -17.91 -2.58
CA PRO A 87 -8.06 -18.93 -1.61
C PRO A 87 -7.63 -20.22 -2.29
N GLY A 88 -6.40 -20.68 -2.03
CA GLY A 88 -5.87 -21.94 -2.55
C GLY A 88 -5.16 -21.85 -3.90
N ALA A 89 -5.12 -20.68 -4.55
CA ALA A 89 -4.25 -20.46 -5.71
C ALA A 89 -2.77 -20.25 -5.31
N SER A 90 -2.53 -19.82 -4.08
CA SER A 90 -1.19 -19.53 -3.57
C SER A 90 -0.48 -20.80 -3.08
N ALA A 91 0.80 -20.96 -3.45
CA ALA A 91 1.68 -22.06 -3.01
C ALA A 91 2.15 -21.92 -1.54
N GLU A 92 1.46 -21.11 -0.75
CA GLU A 92 1.83 -20.77 0.62
C GLU A 92 1.49 -21.89 1.64
N ASP A 93 2.31 -21.94 2.69
CA ASP A 93 2.21 -22.94 3.74
C ASP A 93 0.85 -22.89 4.48
N SER A 94 0.40 -24.04 4.98
CA SER A 94 -0.84 -24.14 5.77
C SER A 94 -0.87 -23.20 6.98
N LYS A 95 0.27 -22.99 7.63
CA LYS A 95 0.43 -22.05 8.74
C LYS A 95 0.21 -20.60 8.30
N PHE A 96 0.72 -20.21 7.13
CA PHE A 96 0.53 -18.88 6.57
C PHE A 96 -0.95 -18.64 6.27
N ARG A 97 -1.59 -19.55 5.53
CA ARG A 97 -3.01 -19.47 5.17
C ARG A 97 -3.93 -19.38 6.40
N SER A 98 -3.67 -20.21 7.40
CA SER A 98 -4.41 -20.17 8.67
C SER A 98 -4.23 -18.82 9.39
N TRP A 99 -3.00 -18.31 9.46
CA TRP A 99 -2.73 -16.99 10.03
C TRP A 99 -3.45 -15.88 9.27
N VAL A 100 -3.39 -15.88 7.93
CA VAL A 100 -4.04 -14.88 7.08
C VAL A 100 -5.55 -14.82 7.33
N ARG A 101 -6.23 -15.96 7.23
CA ARG A 101 -7.69 -16.03 7.39
C ARG A 101 -8.16 -15.65 8.78
N ASN A 102 -7.35 -15.91 9.81
CA ASN A 102 -7.68 -15.58 11.19
C ASN A 102 -7.37 -14.11 11.55
N THR A 103 -6.49 -13.46 10.81
CA THR A 103 -5.96 -12.12 11.14
C THR A 103 -6.53 -11.02 10.26
N PHE A 104 -6.82 -11.32 8.99
CA PHE A 104 -7.18 -10.34 7.98
C PHE A 104 -8.51 -10.67 7.28
N ALA A 105 -9.06 -9.67 6.61
CA ALA A 105 -10.21 -9.76 5.74
C ALA A 105 -10.10 -8.71 4.62
N LEU A 106 -10.71 -8.98 3.46
CA LEU A 106 -10.94 -7.96 2.44
C LEU A 106 -12.32 -7.33 2.66
N GLY A 107 -12.41 -6.01 2.55
CA GLY A 107 -13.68 -5.30 2.70
C GLY A 107 -13.58 -3.82 2.39
N ALA A 108 -14.71 -3.13 2.39
CA ALA A 108 -14.76 -1.69 2.28
C ALA A 108 -14.26 -1.04 3.59
N PRO A 109 -13.33 -0.07 3.55
CA PRO A 109 -12.90 0.61 4.76
C PRO A 109 -14.03 1.45 5.36
N PRO A 110 -14.14 1.54 6.70
CA PRO A 110 -15.21 2.30 7.36
C PRO A 110 -15.20 3.81 7.06
N PHE A 111 -14.04 4.38 6.67
CA PHE A 111 -13.87 5.82 6.42
C PHE A 111 -13.65 6.17 4.94
N PHE A 112 -13.47 5.19 4.06
CA PHE A 112 -13.26 5.39 2.62
C PHE A 112 -14.52 5.05 1.80
N LEU A 113 -15.71 5.38 2.32
CA LEU A 113 -16.92 5.42 1.48
C LEU A 113 -16.81 6.61 0.52
N GLY A 114 -16.06 6.41 -0.56
CA GLY A 114 -16.08 7.28 -1.71
C GLY A 114 -17.48 7.28 -2.32
N THR A 115 -18.01 8.47 -2.54
CA THR A 115 -19.19 8.72 -3.37
C THR A 115 -18.99 8.11 -4.75
N SER A 116 -19.91 7.23 -5.15
CA SER A 116 -20.06 6.59 -6.49
C SER A 116 -19.45 5.20 -6.66
N GLY A 117 -20.31 4.17 -6.57
CA GLY A 117 -20.27 2.95 -7.39
C GLY A 117 -19.24 1.87 -7.07
N ASP A 118 -17.96 2.23 -6.89
CA ASP A 118 -16.86 1.27 -6.79
C ASP A 118 -16.19 1.36 -5.42
N ALA A 119 -16.74 0.65 -4.43
CA ALA A 119 -16.10 0.50 -3.14
C ALA A 119 -14.77 -0.25 -3.31
N LYS A 120 -13.67 0.51 -3.36
CA LYS A 120 -12.32 -0.07 -3.46
C LYS A 120 -12.06 -0.92 -2.22
N LEU A 121 -11.91 -2.23 -2.44
CA LEU A 121 -11.56 -3.17 -1.38
C LEU A 121 -10.23 -2.78 -0.74
N ALA A 122 -10.12 -2.96 0.57
CA ALA A 122 -8.89 -2.80 1.33
C ALA A 122 -8.64 -4.02 2.21
N LEU A 123 -7.36 -4.20 2.59
CA LEU A 123 -6.97 -5.18 3.58
C LEU A 123 -7.26 -4.67 4.98
N LEU A 124 -8.21 -5.32 5.65
CA LEU A 124 -8.65 -4.98 7.00
C LEU A 124 -8.12 -6.01 8.00
N HIS A 125 -7.86 -5.55 9.23
CA HIS A 125 -7.64 -6.44 10.35
C HIS A 125 -8.98 -7.03 10.79
N ARG A 126 -9.13 -8.36 10.71
CA ARG A 126 -10.40 -9.09 10.86
C ARG A 126 -11.17 -8.72 12.12
N LYS A 127 -10.49 -8.59 13.26
CA LYS A 127 -11.17 -8.35 14.55
C LYS A 127 -11.61 -6.91 14.74
N SER A 128 -10.87 -5.93 14.22
CA SER A 128 -11.17 -4.52 14.46
C SER A 128 -11.87 -3.84 13.27
N GLY A 129 -11.88 -4.47 12.09
CA GLY A 129 -12.44 -3.88 10.87
C GLY A 129 -11.66 -2.67 10.32
N LEU A 130 -10.53 -2.34 10.94
CA LEU A 130 -9.70 -1.20 10.56
C LEU A 130 -8.66 -1.61 9.51
N PRO A 131 -8.30 -0.70 8.59
CA PRO A 131 -7.27 -0.96 7.58
C PRO A 131 -5.90 -1.28 8.20
N VAL A 132 -5.17 -2.16 7.53
CA VAL A 132 -3.79 -2.51 7.87
C VAL A 132 -2.84 -1.50 7.25
N ALA A 133 -2.01 -0.85 8.06
CA ALA A 133 -0.96 0.02 7.54
C ALA A 133 0.18 -0.82 6.96
N VAL A 134 0.57 -0.50 5.72
CA VAL A 134 1.76 -1.05 5.08
C VAL A 134 2.99 -0.26 5.57
N ARG A 135 4.09 -0.96 5.88
CA ARG A 135 5.33 -0.40 6.44
C ARG A 135 5.78 0.85 5.70
N GLU A 136 5.82 0.79 4.37
CA GLU A 136 6.28 1.86 3.50
C GLU A 136 5.40 3.13 3.60
N GLN A 137 4.14 2.99 3.99
CA GLN A 137 3.17 4.08 4.12
C GLN A 137 3.15 4.73 5.51
N ILE A 138 3.74 4.09 6.53
CA ILE A 138 3.62 4.53 7.93
C ILE A 138 4.14 5.95 8.11
N TYR A 139 5.25 6.34 7.48
CA TYR A 139 5.77 7.72 7.58
C TYR A 139 4.72 8.77 7.18
N ALA A 140 4.10 8.59 6.01
CA ALA A 140 3.10 9.51 5.50
C ALA A 140 1.86 9.54 6.41
N LEU A 141 1.42 8.38 6.92
CA LEU A 141 0.31 8.30 7.87
C LEU A 141 0.62 9.07 9.16
N LEU A 142 1.83 8.93 9.71
CA LEU A 142 2.23 9.64 10.92
C LEU A 142 2.28 11.15 10.71
N CYS A 143 2.79 11.62 9.57
CA CYS A 143 2.75 13.04 9.23
C CYS A 143 1.31 13.55 9.14
N TYR A 144 0.45 12.83 8.41
CA TYR A 144 -0.97 13.17 8.25
C TYR A 144 -1.69 13.29 9.59
N PHE A 145 -1.67 12.25 10.43
CA PHE A 145 -2.40 12.26 11.69
C PHE A 145 -1.84 13.25 12.72
N HIS A 146 -0.53 13.48 12.68
CA HIS A 146 0.08 14.46 13.56
C HIS A 146 -0.23 15.90 13.14
N ASP A 147 -0.33 16.18 11.82
CA ASP A 147 -0.82 17.47 11.31
C ASP A 147 -2.31 17.70 11.59
N GLU A 148 -3.14 16.68 11.40
CA GLU A 148 -4.58 16.75 11.62
C GLU A 148 -4.88 17.10 13.09
N MET A 149 -4.09 16.56 14.02
CA MET A 149 -4.14 16.88 15.44
C MET A 149 -3.39 18.18 15.81
N LYS A 150 -2.91 18.95 14.82
CA LYS A 150 -2.17 20.21 14.98
C LYS A 150 -1.02 20.11 15.98
N HIS A 151 -0.18 19.09 15.80
CA HIS A 151 0.92 18.77 16.71
C HIS A 151 0.46 18.53 18.16
N GLY A 152 -0.68 17.85 18.33
CA GLY A 152 -1.25 17.49 19.62
C GLY A 152 -0.35 16.60 20.47
N THR A 153 -0.80 16.29 21.70
CA THR A 153 -0.03 15.48 22.65
C THR A 153 0.33 14.09 22.10
N ARG A 154 1.34 13.46 22.71
CA ARG A 154 1.77 12.11 22.32
C ARG A 154 0.62 11.11 22.41
N GLU A 155 -0.14 11.20 23.49
CA GLU A 155 -1.29 10.35 23.79
C GLU A 155 -2.42 10.59 22.79
N ASN A 156 -2.71 11.85 22.45
CA ASN A 156 -3.73 12.20 21.48
C ASN A 156 -3.41 11.64 20.10
N THR A 157 -2.16 11.81 19.64
CA THR A 157 -1.74 11.30 18.33
C THR A 157 -1.79 9.77 18.29
N VAL A 158 -1.30 9.08 19.33
CA VAL A 158 -1.36 7.60 19.42
C VAL A 158 -2.81 7.11 19.38
N ARG A 159 -3.71 7.76 20.13
CA ARG A 159 -5.14 7.41 20.14
C ARG A 159 -5.76 7.59 18.75
N HIS A 160 -5.43 8.70 18.08
CA HIS A 160 -5.96 9.04 16.76
C HIS A 160 -5.51 8.05 15.69
N VAL A 161 -4.22 7.68 15.66
CA VAL A 161 -3.71 6.63 14.76
C VAL A 161 -4.43 5.29 14.98
N TYR A 162 -4.63 4.88 16.24
CA TYR A 162 -5.30 3.61 16.55
C TYR A 162 -6.82 3.60 16.33
N ALA A 163 -7.45 4.76 16.20
CA ALA A 163 -8.84 4.85 15.76
C ALA A 163 -8.99 4.55 14.26
N HIS A 164 -7.93 4.73 13.47
CA HIS A 164 -8.01 4.64 12.01
C HIS A 164 -7.25 3.44 11.42
N PHE A 165 -6.13 3.02 12.02
CA PHE A 165 -5.26 1.99 11.46
C PHE A 165 -4.83 0.92 12.46
N ARG A 166 -4.50 -0.25 11.93
CA ARG A 166 -3.78 -1.32 12.63
C ARG A 166 -2.39 -1.51 12.04
N TYR A 167 -1.57 -2.29 12.74
CA TYR A 167 -0.17 -2.59 12.37
C TYR A 167 0.76 -1.37 12.38
N VAL A 168 0.45 -0.37 13.20
CA VAL A 168 1.38 0.75 13.50
C VAL A 168 1.89 0.60 14.95
N PRO A 169 3.15 0.23 15.20
CA PRO A 169 3.64 0.01 16.55
C PRO A 169 3.69 1.30 17.38
N ARG A 170 3.12 1.29 18.60
CA ARG A 170 3.17 2.46 19.52
C ARG A 170 4.58 3.02 19.70
N LYS A 171 5.58 2.15 19.87
CA LYS A 171 6.98 2.55 20.06
C LYS A 171 7.49 3.39 18.88
N LEU A 172 7.11 3.01 17.66
CA LEU A 172 7.49 3.72 16.44
C LEU A 172 6.78 5.09 16.33
N ILE A 173 5.49 5.15 16.68
CA ILE A 173 4.74 6.42 16.78
C ILE A 173 5.44 7.38 17.75
N LEU A 174 5.77 6.91 18.95
CA LEU A 174 6.39 7.74 19.98
C LEU A 174 7.78 8.23 19.56
N GLU A 175 8.57 7.40 18.88
CA GLU A 175 9.90 7.81 18.41
C GLU A 175 9.81 8.88 17.33
N PHE A 176 8.86 8.74 16.39
CA PHE A 176 8.56 9.79 15.41
C PHE A 176 8.20 11.13 16.10
N LEU A 177 7.32 11.10 17.10
CA LEU A 177 6.87 12.31 17.81
C LEU A 177 7.99 12.98 18.61
N LYS A 178 8.93 12.20 19.17
CA LYS A 178 10.12 12.76 19.85
C LYS A 178 11.04 13.49 18.88
N MET A 179 11.17 13.00 17.65
CA MET A 179 12.01 13.61 16.62
C MET A 179 11.36 14.80 15.93
N CYS A 180 10.08 15.08 16.21
CA CYS A 180 9.33 16.14 15.55
C CYS A 180 9.92 17.53 15.89
N PRO A 181 10.40 18.30 14.90
CA PRO A 181 11.12 19.54 15.15
C PRO A 181 10.25 20.63 15.77
N THR A 182 8.94 20.62 15.52
CA THR A 182 7.99 21.58 16.08
C THR A 182 7.58 21.24 17.51
N CYS A 183 7.71 19.97 17.92
CA CYS A 183 7.35 19.49 19.27
C CYS A 183 8.54 19.34 20.22
N ALA A 184 9.73 19.06 19.70
CA ALA A 184 10.95 18.83 20.49
C ALA A 184 11.34 19.99 21.43
N PRO A 185 11.28 21.28 21.03
CA PRO A 185 11.63 22.38 21.94
C PRO A 185 10.55 22.67 23.01
N LYS A 186 9.34 22.10 22.88
CA LYS A 186 8.21 22.38 23.78
C LYS A 186 8.07 21.39 24.96
N ASN A 187 8.97 20.40 25.09
CA ASN A 187 9.01 19.46 26.23
C ASN A 187 9.88 19.94 27.42
N ARG A 188 10.16 21.25 27.52
CA ARG A 188 10.68 21.86 28.76
C ARG A 188 9.58 22.75 29.35
N GLY A 189 8.78 22.18 30.24
CA GLY A 189 7.70 22.84 30.97
C GLY A 189 7.02 21.83 31.87
#